data_AF-A0A238JIS8-F1
#
_entry.id   AF-A0A238JIS8-F1
#
_cell.length_a   1.000
_cell.length_b   1.000
_cell.length_c   1.000
_cell.angle_alpha   90.00
_cell.angle_beta   90.00
_cell.angle_gamma   90.00
#
_symmetry.space_group_name_H-M   'P 1'
#
loop_
_entity.id
_entity.type
_entity.pdbx_description
1 polymer ?
#
loop_
_entity_poly.entity_id
_entity_poly.type
_entity_poly.pdbx_seq_one_letter_code
_entity_poly.pdbx_strand_id
1 'polypeptide(L)' 'MSKAGQGDIRRLLIIGAMSRITPMGRRKITPGSWLARMLERKPKMLVAVALANKMARMIWAMLTKEEDYREPAQIAVA' A
#
# COMPACT_ATOMS: atom_id res chain seq x y z
N MET A 1 19.70 13.86 8.15
CA MET A 1 18.53 12.99 7.87
C MET A 1 18.43 11.99 9.01
N SER A 2 17.29 11.87 9.70
CA SER A 2 17.18 10.94 10.85
C SER A 2 17.34 9.49 10.38
N LYS A 3 17.97 8.63 11.18
CA LYS A 3 18.08 7.19 10.89
C LYS A 3 16.72 6.48 10.77
N ALA A 4 15.64 7.11 11.23
CA ALA A 4 14.27 6.59 11.13
C ALA A 4 13.58 6.94 9.79
N GLY A 5 14.26 7.62 8.87
CA GLY A 5 13.66 8.18 7.66
C GLY A 5 12.88 9.47 7.95
N GLN A 6 12.04 9.89 7.00
CA GLN A 6 11.23 11.10 7.10
C GLN A 6 9.80 10.75 7.56
N GLY A 7 9.41 11.24 8.74
CA GLY A 7 8.13 10.93 9.37
C GLY A 7 6.93 11.35 8.52
N ASP A 8 7.05 12.44 7.78
CA ASP A 8 5.98 12.96 6.92
C ASP A 8 5.66 12.03 5.77
N ILE A 9 6.68 11.45 5.13
CA ILE A 9 6.49 10.46 4.05
C ILE A 9 5.72 9.25 4.58
N ARG A 10 6.10 8.74 5.76
CA ARG A 10 5.38 7.63 6.39
C ARG A 10 3.93 8.00 6.69
N ARG A 11 3.67 9.22 7.18
CA ARG A 11 2.31 9.72 7.44
C ARG A 11 1.49 9.78 6.16
N LEU A 12 2.06 10.32 5.07
CA LEU A 12 1.40 10.39 3.77
C LEU A 12 1.08 9.00 3.21
N LEU A 13 1.99 8.04 3.33
CA LEU A 13 1.76 6.65 2.90
C LEU A 13 0.62 5.99 3.69
N ILE A 14 0.55 6.22 5.00
CA ILE A 14 -0.55 5.70 5.84
C ILE A 14 -1.89 6.34 5.44
N ILE A 15 -1.93 7.65 5.21
CA ILE A 15 -3.14 8.35 4.76
C ILE A 15 -3.59 7.82 3.39
N GLY A 16 -2.66 7.64 2.45
CA GLY A 16 -2.92 7.04 1.14
C GLY A 16 -3.46 5.61 1.25
N ALA A 17 -2.88 4.78 2.12
CA ALA A 17 -3.35 3.44 2.39
C ALA A 17 -4.75 3.42 3.02
N MET A 18 -5.04 4.33 3.95
CA MET A 18 -6.37 4.47 4.56
C MET A 18 -7.43 4.80 3.53
N SER A 19 -7.12 5.64 2.52
CA SER A 19 -8.04 5.98 1.44
C SER A 19 -8.52 4.74 0.66
N ARG A 20 -7.66 3.73 0.48
CA ARG A 20 -7.98 2.46 -0.19
C ARG A 20 -8.85 1.53 0.66
N ILE A 21 -8.81 1.68 1.98
CA ILE A 21 -9.54 0.83 2.93
C ILE A 21 -10.90 1.43 3.31
N THR A 22 -11.16 2.69 2.94
CA THR A 22 -12.49 3.30 3.07
C THR A 22 -13.57 2.45 2.37
N PRO A 23 -14.86 2.54 2.77
CA PRO A 23 -15.94 1.81 2.12
C PRO A 23 -15.99 1.99 0.60
N MET A 24 -15.68 3.20 0.11
CA MET A 24 -15.58 3.49 -1.33
C MET A 24 -14.33 2.88 -1.98
N GLY A 25 -13.19 2.88 -1.29
CA GLY A 25 -11.98 2.19 -1.73
C GLY A 25 -12.13 0.66 -1.75
N ARG A 26 -12.84 0.10 -0.77
CA ARG A 26 -13.14 -1.34 -0.64
C ARG A 26 -13.92 -1.89 -1.84
N ARG A 27 -14.77 -1.09 -2.48
CA ARG A 27 -15.49 -1.49 -3.70
C ARG A 27 -14.55 -1.78 -4.88
N LYS A 28 -13.35 -1.18 -4.89
CA LYS A 28 -12.32 -1.42 -5.91
C LYS A 28 -11.33 -2.53 -5.51
N ILE A 29 -11.50 -3.14 -4.34
CA ILE A 29 -10.64 -4.25 -3.90
C ILE A 29 -11.17 -5.53 -4.55
N THR A 30 -10.34 -6.18 -5.36
CA THR A 30 -10.68 -7.47 -5.98
C THR A 30 -11.01 -8.49 -4.88
N PRO A 31 -12.19 -9.17 -4.96
CA PRO A 31 -12.53 -10.27 -4.07
C PRO A 31 -11.43 -11.34 -4.08
N GLY A 32 -11.05 -11.86 -2.92
CA GLY A 32 -9.95 -12.84 -2.78
C GLY A 32 -8.54 -12.25 -2.77
N SER A 33 -8.37 -10.94 -3.02
CA SER A 33 -7.06 -10.30 -2.91
C SER A 33 -6.49 -10.37 -1.48
N TRP A 34 -5.17 -10.25 -1.36
CA TRP A 34 -4.49 -10.20 -0.05
C TRP A 34 -5.10 -9.15 0.89
N LEU A 35 -5.49 -7.99 0.34
CA LEU A 35 -6.06 -6.89 1.13
C LEU A 35 -7.47 -7.24 1.64
N ALA A 36 -8.31 -7.89 0.83
CA ALA A 36 -9.63 -8.37 1.24
C ALA A 36 -9.52 -9.37 2.40
N ARG A 37 -8.66 -10.40 2.25
CA ARG A 37 -8.41 -11.41 3.30
C ARG A 37 -7.89 -10.81 4.60
N MET A 38 -7.07 -9.76 4.51
CA MET A 38 -6.56 -9.08 5.70
C MET A 38 -7.62 -8.23 6.39
N LEU A 39 -8.51 -7.59 5.63
CA LEU A 39 -9.62 -6.80 6.18
C LEU A 39 -10.69 -7.65 6.85
N GLU A 40 -10.80 -8.93 6.49
CA GLU A 40 -11.67 -9.91 7.16
C GLU A 40 -11.09 -10.37 8.51
N ARG A 41 -9.76 -10.41 8.65
CA ARG A 41 -9.09 -11.03 9.82
C ARG A 41 -8.48 -10.03 10.80
N LYS A 42 -8.24 -8.78 10.41
CA LYS A 42 -7.48 -7.78 11.19
C LYS A 42 -8.20 -6.42 11.22
N PRO A 43 -8.01 -5.62 12.29
CA PRO A 43 -8.54 -4.27 12.36
C PRO A 43 -7.96 -3.36 11.26
N LYS A 44 -8.78 -2.42 10.81
CA LYS A 44 -8.52 -1.56 9.63
C LYS A 44 -7.17 -0.83 9.70
N MET A 45 -6.79 -0.32 10.87
CA MET A 45 -5.53 0.42 11.04
C MET A 45 -4.30 -0.46 10.83
N LEU A 46 -4.30 -1.71 11.33
CA LEU A 46 -3.18 -2.63 11.11
C LEU A 46 -3.04 -2.95 9.62
N VAL A 47 -4.17 -3.11 8.94
CA VAL A 47 -4.18 -3.36 7.50
C VAL A 47 -3.67 -2.16 6.71
N ALA A 48 -4.01 -0.94 7.13
CA ALA A 48 -3.50 0.29 6.52
C ALA A 48 -1.99 0.45 6.69
N VAL A 49 -1.46 0.18 7.89
CA VAL A 49 -0.02 0.22 8.14
C VAL A 49 0.72 -0.82 7.31
N ALA A 50 0.18 -2.05 7.23
CA ALA A 50 0.77 -3.10 6.39
C ALA A 50 0.74 -2.74 4.90
N LEU A 51 -0.34 -2.11 4.42
CA LEU A 51 -0.45 -1.61 3.06
C LEU A 51 0.56 -0.47 2.80
N ALA A 52 0.70 0.47 3.74
CA ALA A 52 1.69 1.54 3.65
C ALA A 52 3.12 0.98 3.59
N ASN A 53 3.45 -0.03 4.40
CA ASN A 53 4.75 -0.73 4.33
C ASN A 53 4.96 -1.45 3.00
N LYS A 54 3.90 -2.00 2.40
CA LYS A 54 3.98 -2.58 1.05
C LYS A 54 4.27 -1.50 0.00
N MET A 55 3.59 -0.35 0.07
CA MET A 55 3.82 0.79 -0.83
C MET A 55 5.24 1.35 -0.67
N ALA A 56 5.74 1.50 0.55
CA ALA A 56 7.12 1.93 0.81
C ALA A 56 8.15 1.00 0.16
N ARG A 57 7.94 -0.33 0.25
CA ARG A 57 8.82 -1.31 -0.39
C ARG A 57 8.76 -1.26 -1.92
N MET A 58 7.58 -1.02 -2.51
CA MET A 58 7.46 -0.83 -3.96
C MET A 58 8.21 0.42 -4.42
N ILE A 59 8.03 1.54 -3.72
CA ILE A 59 8.77 2.79 -4.00
C ILE A 59 10.27 2.56 -3.88
N TRP A 60 10.72 1.86 -2.83
CA TRP A 60 12.15 1.54 -2.67
C TRP A 60 12.68 0.64 -3.79
N ALA A 61 11.91 -0.36 -4.22
CA ALA A 61 12.28 -1.21 -5.36
C ALA A 61 12.36 -0.40 -6.67
N MET A 62 11.43 0.52 -6.90
CA MET A 62 11.45 1.42 -8.07
C MET A 62 12.68 2.33 -8.04
N LEU A 63 12.96 2.96 -6.90
CA LEU A 63 14.12 3.84 -6.73
C LEU A 63 15.46 3.11 -6.89
N THR A 64 15.55 1.86 -6.41
CA THR A 64 16.79 1.08 -6.50
C THR A 64 17.03 0.47 -7.87
N LYS A 65 15.97 0.24 -8.65
CA LYS A 65 16.03 -0.33 -9.99
C LYS A 65 15.92 0.72 -11.10
N GLU A 66 15.73 2.00 -10.76
CA GLU A 66 15.43 3.08 -11.70
C GLU A 66 14.26 2.74 -12.64
N GLU A 67 13.29 1.97 -12.12
CA GLU A 67 12.11 1.55 -12.87
C GLU A 67 10.96 2.54 -12.65
N ASP A 68 10.29 2.94 -13.73
CA ASP A 68 9.08 3.75 -13.66
C ASP A 68 7.94 3.01 -12.94
N TYR A 69 7.03 3.78 -12.33
CA TYR A 69 5.85 3.23 -11.69
C TYR A 69 4.99 2.46 -12.71
N ARG A 70 4.97 1.13 -12.57
CA ARG A 70 4.07 0.24 -13.31
C ARG A 70 2.88 -0.12 -12.44
N GLU A 71 1.68 0.00 -13.00
CA GLU A 71 0.48 -0.26 -12.22
C GLU A 71 0.43 -1.74 -11.81
N PRO A 72 0.34 -2.09 -10.51
CA PRO A 72 0.36 -3.49 -10.08
C PRO A 72 -0.78 -4.34 -10.66
N ALA A 73 -1.89 -3.68 -11.05
CA ALA A 73 -3.01 -4.31 -11.74
C ALA A 73 -2.66 -4.72 -13.18
N GLN A 74 -1.72 -4.04 -13.84
CA GLN A 74 -1.23 -4.40 -15.18
C GLN A 74 -0.23 -5.57 -15.13
N ILE A 75 0.55 -5.72 -14.05
CA ILE A 75 1.55 -6.79 -13.91
C ILE A 75 0.90 -8.17 -13.71
N ALA A 76 -0.31 -8.24 -13.12
CA ALA A 76 -1.01 -9.51 -12.94
C ALA A 76 -1.72 -10.02 -14.21
N VAL A 77 -1.74 -9.21 -15.28
CA VAL A 77 -2.44 -9.49 -16.55
C VAL A 77 -1.44 -9.73 -17.69
N ALA A 78 -0.13 -9.56 -17.44
CA ALA A 78 0.96 -9.89 -18.35
C ALA A 78 1.63 -11.21 -17.93
#